data_AF-A0A938KD11-F1
#
_entry.id   AF-A0A938KD11-F1
#
_cell.length_a   1.000
_cell.length_b   1.000
_cell.length_c   1.000
_cell.angle_alpha   90.00
_cell.angle_beta   90.00
_cell.angle_gamma   90.00
#
_symmetry.space_group_name_H-M   'P 1'
#
loop_
_entity.id
_entity.type
_entity.pdbx_description
1 polymer ?
#
loop_
_entity_poly.entity_id
_entity_poly.type
_entity_poly.pdbx_seq_one_letter_code
_entity_poly.pdbx_strand_id
1 'polypeptide(L)'
;MSMNYWFGAVDGIDLYEYVWGRGWRIYNRFGDLIDPGPSRTFVLLDAREDGITSGGFGVNMAGYPDQPTKTAFFQDYPASYHNRAGGLSFADGHSEIKRWLDPRTMPPIKKGGFLSFDPVASSNNKDILWMQERSTRKIQ
;
A
#
# COMPACT_ATOMS: atom_id res chain seq x y z
N MET A 1 1.52 -11.49 -5.61
CA MET A 1 2.23 -10.31 -5.07
C MET A 1 2.19 -9.18 -6.08
N SER A 2 2.15 -7.95 -5.57
CA SER A 2 2.21 -6.70 -6.34
C SER A 2 3.32 -5.80 -5.79
N MET A 3 3.91 -4.99 -6.66
CA MET A 3 4.99 -4.06 -6.30
C MET A 3 4.43 -2.77 -5.68
N ASN A 4 5.06 -2.28 -4.62
CA ASN A 4 4.74 -0.99 -4.05
C ASN A 4 4.87 0.12 -5.11
N TYR A 5 3.80 0.87 -5.39
CA TYR A 5 3.80 1.90 -6.45
C TYR A 5 4.82 3.01 -6.23
N TRP A 6 5.31 3.22 -5.01
CA TRP A 6 6.37 4.20 -4.77
C TRP A 6 7.74 3.78 -5.31
N PHE A 7 7.91 2.55 -5.81
CA PHE A 7 9.13 2.11 -6.50
C PHE A 7 9.01 2.24 -8.01
N GLY A 8 9.88 3.06 -8.60
CA GLY A 8 10.05 3.12 -10.06
C GLY A 8 8.82 3.59 -10.85
N ALA A 9 7.97 4.44 -10.26
CA ALA A 9 6.79 4.99 -10.91
C ALA A 9 7.11 5.48 -12.35
N VAL A 10 6.26 5.08 -13.29
CA VAL A 10 6.52 5.15 -14.73
C VAL A 10 6.73 6.61 -15.19
N ASP A 11 7.88 6.88 -15.81
CA ASP A 11 8.21 8.12 -16.55
C ASP A 11 7.89 9.46 -15.85
N GLY A 12 7.99 9.52 -14.51
CA GLY A 12 7.76 10.77 -13.78
C GLY A 12 6.32 11.31 -13.88
N ILE A 13 5.39 10.52 -14.44
CA ILE A 13 3.95 10.76 -14.44
C ILE A 13 3.34 9.69 -13.56
N ASP A 14 3.21 10.04 -12.29
CA ASP A 14 2.61 9.13 -11.34
C ASP A 14 1.10 9.18 -11.49
N LEU A 15 0.49 8.07 -11.92
CA LEU A 15 -0.96 7.88 -11.80
C LEU A 15 -1.39 8.08 -10.33
N TYR A 16 -0.48 7.89 -9.35
CA TYR A 16 -0.71 8.13 -7.93
C TYR A 16 -0.52 9.59 -7.49
N GLU A 17 0.26 10.44 -8.16
CA GLU A 17 0.26 11.89 -7.86
C GLU A 17 -1.11 12.51 -8.14
N TYR A 18 -1.79 12.03 -9.18
CA TYR A 18 -3.14 12.47 -9.53
C TYR A 18 -4.19 12.01 -8.50
N VAL A 19 -4.00 10.84 -7.89
CA VAL A 19 -4.99 10.22 -6.97
C VAL A 19 -4.72 10.53 -5.49
N TRP A 20 -3.45 10.68 -5.07
CA TRP A 20 -3.04 10.78 -3.66
C TRP A 20 -2.31 12.08 -3.30
N GLY A 21 -2.16 12.96 -4.28
CA GLY A 21 -1.57 14.27 -4.12
C GLY A 21 -0.05 14.28 -4.29
N ARG A 22 0.46 15.46 -4.62
CA ARG A 22 1.89 15.73 -4.76
C ARG A 22 2.59 15.72 -3.41
N GLY A 23 3.90 15.43 -3.44
CA GLY A 23 4.78 15.63 -2.30
C GLY A 23 5.14 14.36 -1.53
N TRP A 24 4.91 13.16 -2.10
CA TRP A 24 5.42 11.90 -1.58
C TRP A 24 6.66 11.46 -2.35
N ARG A 25 7.59 10.79 -1.68
CA ARG A 25 8.85 10.34 -2.29
C ARG A 25 8.63 9.10 -3.15
N ILE A 26 9.10 9.18 -4.38
CA ILE A 26 9.26 8.05 -5.27
C ILE A 26 10.70 7.55 -5.12
N TYR A 27 10.87 6.25 -4.92
CA TYR A 27 12.15 5.58 -4.80
C TYR A 27 12.58 5.08 -6.17
N ASN A 28 13.49 5.81 -6.82
CA ASN A 28 14.05 5.45 -8.13
C ASN A 28 15.38 4.71 -8.00
N ARG A 29 16.09 4.94 -6.89
CA ARG A 29 17.35 4.27 -6.55
C ARG A 29 17.38 3.92 -5.08
N PHE A 30 18.22 2.96 -4.73
CA PHE A 30 18.38 2.51 -3.34
C PHE A 30 18.70 3.66 -2.37
N GLY A 31 19.51 4.63 -2.81
CA GLY A 31 19.86 5.81 -2.00
C GLY A 31 18.69 6.75 -1.65
N ASP A 32 17.51 6.55 -2.24
CA ASP A 32 16.32 7.34 -1.91
C ASP A 32 15.60 6.83 -0.64
N LEU A 33 15.90 5.58 -0.22
CA LEU A 33 15.33 4.89 0.94
C LEU A 33 15.94 5.38 2.27
N ILE A 34 15.85 6.69 2.52
CA ILE A 34 16.42 7.33 3.72
C ILE A 34 15.43 7.28 4.89
N ASP A 35 14.17 7.61 4.62
CA ASP A 35 13.06 7.57 5.57
C ASP A 35 11.89 6.86 4.87
N PRO A 36 11.34 5.77 5.44
CA PRO A 36 11.66 5.18 6.76
C PRO A 36 12.88 4.27 6.83
N GLY A 37 13.66 4.19 5.76
CA GLY A 37 14.80 3.29 5.64
C GLY A 37 14.41 1.95 5.00
N PRO A 38 15.39 1.20 4.47
CA PRO A 38 15.13 0.02 3.66
C PRO A 38 14.41 -1.11 4.42
N SER A 39 14.70 -1.28 5.71
CA SER A 39 14.04 -2.27 6.58
C SER A 39 12.61 -1.91 6.97
N ARG A 40 12.17 -0.69 6.68
CA ARG A 40 10.80 -0.24 6.94
C ARG A 40 10.07 0.15 5.67
N THR A 41 10.60 -0.16 4.50
CA THR A 41 9.91 0.09 3.22
C THR A 41 9.62 -1.24 2.55
N PHE A 42 8.34 -1.59 2.40
CA PHE A 42 7.98 -2.82 1.68
C PHE A 42 8.13 -2.63 0.17
N VAL A 43 8.58 -3.68 -0.52
CA VAL A 43 8.75 -3.74 -1.98
C VAL A 43 7.62 -4.53 -2.61
N LEU A 44 7.34 -5.73 -2.10
CA LEU A 44 6.24 -6.58 -2.56
C LEU A 44 5.25 -6.82 -1.43
N LEU A 45 3.97 -6.88 -1.77
CA LEU A 45 2.89 -7.27 -0.88
C LEU A 45 1.96 -8.25 -1.60
N ASP A 46 1.47 -9.26 -0.90
CA ASP A 46 0.39 -10.09 -1.41
C ASP A 46 -0.88 -9.25 -1.63
N ALA A 47 -1.27 -9.12 -2.89
CA ALA A 47 -2.51 -8.47 -3.29
C ALA A 47 -3.57 -9.52 -3.60
N ARG A 48 -4.83 -9.16 -3.37
CA ARG A 48 -5.96 -10.02 -3.70
C ARG A 48 -6.19 -10.10 -5.21
N GLU A 49 -6.51 -11.29 -5.70
CA GLU A 49 -6.97 -11.64 -7.06
C GLU A 49 -7.94 -10.64 -7.71
N ASP A 50 -9.00 -10.23 -7.02
CA ASP A 50 -10.04 -9.32 -7.54
C ASP A 50 -9.67 -7.83 -7.39
N GLY A 51 -8.46 -7.52 -6.94
CA GLY A 51 -7.91 -6.17 -6.81
C GLY A 51 -6.64 -5.93 -7.63
N ILE A 52 -6.07 -6.96 -8.28
CA ILE A 52 -4.88 -6.80 -9.13
C ILE A 52 -5.32 -6.31 -10.51
N THR A 53 -4.93 -5.08 -10.86
CA THR A 53 -5.23 -4.46 -12.17
C THR A 53 -3.98 -4.18 -13.01
N SER A 54 -2.88 -3.72 -12.38
CA SER A 54 -1.64 -3.31 -13.07
C SER A 54 -0.36 -3.82 -12.41
N GLY A 55 -0.45 -4.81 -11.51
CA GLY A 55 0.72 -5.43 -10.88
C GLY A 55 1.40 -4.60 -9.78
N GLY A 56 0.93 -3.39 -9.50
CA GLY A 56 1.36 -2.60 -8.36
C GLY A 56 0.34 -2.57 -7.21
N PHE A 57 0.76 -2.05 -6.07
CA PHE A 57 -0.01 -1.92 -4.85
C PHE A 57 0.15 -0.52 -4.27
N GLY A 58 -0.97 0.17 -4.15
CA GLY A 58 -1.06 1.52 -3.66
C GLY A 58 -1.55 1.61 -2.24
N VAL A 59 -0.65 1.99 -1.33
CA VAL A 59 -1.07 2.41 0.01
C VAL A 59 -1.51 3.87 -0.07
N ASN A 60 -2.80 4.10 0.13
CA ASN A 60 -3.34 5.44 0.30
C ASN A 60 -2.67 6.13 1.50
N MET A 61 -2.01 7.26 1.26
CA MET A 61 -1.30 8.04 2.28
C MET A 61 -2.15 9.17 2.89
N ALA A 62 -3.46 9.24 2.58
CA ALA A 62 -4.37 10.25 3.10
C ALA A 62 -4.37 10.26 4.64
N GLY A 63 -4.16 11.46 5.19
CA GLY A 63 -4.10 11.69 6.62
C GLY A 63 -2.85 11.17 7.33
N TYR A 64 -1.89 10.57 6.62
CA TYR A 64 -0.62 10.22 7.25
C TYR A 64 0.24 11.48 7.50
N PRO A 65 0.87 11.64 8.69
CA PRO A 65 0.85 10.71 9.83
C PRO A 65 -0.21 11.03 10.91
N ASP A 66 -0.91 12.16 10.84
CA ASP A 66 -1.56 12.81 11.98
C ASP A 66 -3.10 12.79 11.98
N GLN A 67 -3.73 12.28 10.92
CA GLN A 67 -5.18 12.26 10.72
C GLN A 67 -5.67 10.84 10.41
N PRO A 68 -5.61 9.90 11.37
CA PRO A 68 -6.01 8.51 11.17
C PRO A 68 -7.49 8.36 10.80
N THR A 69 -8.31 9.38 11.03
CA THR A 69 -9.72 9.38 10.63
C THR A 69 -9.90 9.39 9.10
N LYS A 70 -8.87 9.78 8.34
CA LYS A 70 -8.88 9.88 6.86
C LYS A 70 -8.39 8.62 6.14
N THR A 71 -8.06 7.54 6.86
CA THR A 71 -7.64 6.30 6.24
C THR A 71 -8.74 5.72 5.34
N ALA A 72 -8.37 5.30 4.13
CA ALA A 72 -9.28 4.70 3.16
C ALA A 72 -8.52 3.72 2.26
N PHE A 73 -9.19 2.68 1.81
CA PHE A 73 -8.68 1.85 0.71
C PHE A 73 -9.06 2.48 -0.63
N PHE A 74 -8.37 2.06 -1.68
CA PHE A 74 -8.76 2.33 -3.07
C PHE A 74 -9.03 0.99 -3.75
N GLN A 75 -8.54 0.80 -4.97
CA GLN A 75 -8.58 -0.49 -5.66
C GLN A 75 -7.71 -1.57 -4.99
N ASP A 76 -6.66 -1.17 -4.28
CA ASP A 76 -5.66 -2.10 -3.73
C ASP A 76 -6.02 -2.52 -2.31
N TYR A 77 -6.26 -3.82 -2.13
CA TYR A 77 -6.45 -4.45 -0.83
C TYR A 77 -5.49 -5.63 -0.71
N PRO A 78 -4.91 -5.86 0.47
CA PRO A 78 -4.02 -6.98 0.67
C PRO A 78 -4.79 -8.31 0.57
N ALA A 79 -4.10 -9.36 0.14
CA ALA A 79 -4.58 -10.71 0.26
C ALA A 79 -4.69 -11.10 1.74
N SER A 80 -5.61 -12.01 2.04
CA SER A 80 -5.86 -12.50 3.40
C SER A 80 -6.01 -14.02 3.48
N TYR A 81 -5.58 -14.72 2.43
CA TYR A 81 -5.76 -16.17 2.24
C TYR A 81 -5.00 -16.99 3.29
N HIS A 82 -3.93 -16.44 3.85
CA HIS A 82 -3.08 -17.13 4.82
C HIS A 82 -3.50 -16.79 6.26
N ASN A 83 -4.67 -17.28 6.70
CA ASN A 83 -5.18 -17.06 8.05
C ASN A 83 -5.29 -15.56 8.41
N ARG A 84 -5.99 -14.80 7.54
CA ARG A 84 -6.16 -13.35 7.66
C ARG A 84 -4.84 -12.59 7.62
N ALA A 85 -3.86 -13.09 6.88
CA ALA A 85 -2.56 -12.45 6.73
C ALA A 85 -2.12 -12.38 5.27
N GLY A 86 -1.20 -11.46 4.99
CA GLY A 86 -0.46 -11.36 3.73
C GLY A 86 1.05 -11.31 3.98
N GLY A 87 1.82 -11.80 3.02
CA GLY A 87 3.27 -11.71 3.02
C GLY A 87 3.75 -10.38 2.46
N LEU A 88 4.83 -9.85 3.05
CA LEU A 88 5.54 -8.66 2.58
C LEU A 88 7.04 -8.96 2.46
N SER A 89 7.68 -8.40 1.43
CA SER A 89 9.14 -8.31 1.35
C SER A 89 9.57 -6.86 1.50
N PHE A 90 10.74 -6.62 2.09
CA PHE A 90 11.26 -5.28 2.37
C PHE A 90 12.52 -4.98 1.57
N ALA A 91 12.86 -3.69 1.49
CA ALA A 91 13.94 -3.22 0.62
C ALA A 91 15.35 -3.58 1.11
N ASP A 92 15.51 -4.02 2.36
CA ASP A 92 16.75 -4.62 2.89
C ASP A 92 16.84 -6.15 2.65
N GLY A 93 15.81 -6.77 2.05
CA GLY A 93 15.77 -8.18 1.69
C GLY A 93 15.07 -9.10 2.69
N HIS A 94 14.59 -8.62 3.84
CA HIS A 94 13.82 -9.47 4.75
C HIS A 94 12.35 -9.62 4.32
N SER A 95 11.60 -10.47 5.02
CA SER A 95 10.17 -10.67 4.79
C SER A 95 9.40 -10.77 6.11
N GLU A 96 8.15 -10.31 6.10
CA GLU A 96 7.22 -10.40 7.23
C GLU A 96 5.89 -11.03 6.79
N ILE A 97 5.21 -11.71 7.72
CA ILE A 97 3.81 -12.09 7.58
C ILE A 97 2.99 -11.17 8.47
N LYS A 98 2.14 -10.34 7.88
CA LYS A 98 1.27 -9.41 8.62
C LYS A 98 -0.14 -9.96 8.69
N ARG A 99 -0.59 -10.31 9.90
CA ARG A 99 -2.01 -10.62 10.18
C ARG A 99 -2.81 -9.32 10.24
N TRP A 100 -3.85 -9.21 9.42
CA TRP A 100 -4.78 -8.09 9.37
C TRP A 100 -5.70 -8.11 10.58
N LEU A 101 -5.88 -6.93 11.19
CA LEU A 101 -6.62 -6.76 12.44
C LEU A 101 -8.03 -6.22 12.20
N ASP A 102 -8.19 -5.37 11.19
CA ASP A 102 -9.45 -4.73 10.87
C ASP A 102 -10.22 -5.57 9.84
N PRO A 103 -11.46 -6.01 10.13
CA PRO A 103 -12.28 -6.75 9.16
C PRO A 103 -12.49 -5.99 7.84
N ARG A 104 -12.44 -4.65 7.87
CA ARG A 104 -12.58 -3.79 6.68
C ARG A 104 -11.38 -3.90 5.73
N THR A 105 -10.27 -4.50 6.17
CA THR A 105 -9.10 -4.84 5.35
C THR A 105 -9.32 -6.11 4.52
N MET A 106 -10.31 -6.93 4.89
CA MET A 106 -10.57 -8.24 4.28
C MET A 106 -12.03 -8.38 3.82
N PRO A 107 -12.56 -7.47 2.99
CA PRO A 107 -13.92 -7.62 2.48
C PRO A 107 -14.01 -8.86 1.57
N PRO A 108 -15.21 -9.46 1.42
CA PRO A 108 -15.42 -10.64 0.59
C PRO A 108 -14.86 -10.49 -0.84
N ILE A 109 -14.43 -11.62 -1.40
CA ILE A 109 -13.85 -11.70 -2.74
C ILE A 109 -14.93 -11.72 -3.81
N LYS A 110 -14.80 -10.86 -4.81
CA LYS A 110 -15.60 -10.86 -6.03
C LYS A 110 -14.98 -11.78 -7.07
N LYS A 111 -15.28 -13.08 -6.99
CA LYS A 111 -14.76 -14.08 -7.94
C LYS A 111 -15.11 -13.70 -9.39
N GLY A 112 -14.10 -13.65 -10.25
CA GLY A 112 -14.26 -13.31 -11.68
C GLY A 112 -14.64 -11.85 -11.95
N GLY A 113 -14.54 -10.97 -10.95
CA GLY A 113 -14.79 -9.54 -11.08
C GLY A 113 -13.64 -8.70 -10.55
N PHE A 114 -13.85 -7.38 -10.59
CA PHE A 114 -12.92 -6.40 -10.05
C PHE A 114 -13.58 -5.61 -8.90
N LEU A 115 -12.76 -5.14 -7.97
CA LEU A 115 -13.17 -4.14 -6.99
C LEU A 115 -13.56 -2.82 -7.68
N SER A 116 -14.36 -2.00 -6.99
CA SER A 116 -14.61 -0.64 -7.48
C SER A 116 -13.31 0.15 -7.42
N PHE A 117 -13.15 1.08 -8.36
CA PHE A 117 -12.08 2.07 -8.33
C PHE A 117 -12.39 3.23 -7.37
N ASP A 118 -13.58 3.26 -6.75
CA ASP A 118 -13.92 4.31 -5.80
C ASP A 118 -13.15 4.13 -4.47
N PRO A 119 -12.68 5.24 -3.85
CA PRO A 119 -12.14 5.17 -2.50
C PRO A 119 -13.18 4.65 -1.50
N VAL A 120 -12.78 3.68 -0.68
CA VAL A 120 -13.61 3.13 0.39
C VAL A 120 -13.08 3.62 1.73
N ALA A 121 -13.81 4.54 2.35
CA ALA A 121 -13.47 5.07 3.66
C ALA A 121 -13.34 3.94 4.69
N SER A 122 -12.24 3.94 5.43
CA SER A 122 -11.94 2.95 6.46
C SER A 122 -11.31 3.67 7.63
N SER A 123 -12.07 4.61 8.22
CA SER A 123 -11.58 5.52 9.26
C SER A 123 -10.94 4.76 10.44
N ASN A 124 -9.77 5.21 10.90
CA ASN A 124 -8.97 4.62 11.98
C ASN A 124 -8.58 3.15 11.75
N ASN A 125 -8.42 2.73 10.49
CA ASN A 125 -8.03 1.36 10.18
C ASN A 125 -6.54 1.13 10.49
N LYS A 126 -6.26 0.27 11.48
CA LYS A 126 -4.92 -0.03 11.97
C LYS A 126 -4.02 -0.70 10.91
N ASP A 127 -4.61 -1.44 9.98
CA ASP A 127 -3.85 -2.10 8.91
C ASP A 127 -3.41 -1.09 7.85
N ILE A 128 -4.25 -0.11 7.51
CA ILE A 128 -3.87 0.99 6.63
C ILE A 128 -2.75 1.80 7.26
N LEU A 129 -2.88 2.20 8.54
CA LEU A 129 -1.84 2.94 9.25
C LEU A 129 -0.50 2.18 9.26
N TRP A 130 -0.56 0.87 9.54
CA TRP A 130 0.63 0.00 9.53
C TRP A 130 1.31 -0.07 8.17
N MET A 131 0.51 -0.11 7.08
CA MET A 131 1.04 -0.06 5.71
C MET A 131 1.59 1.32 5.37
N GLN A 132 0.94 2.42 5.77
CA GLN A 132 1.42 3.79 5.54
C GLN A 132 2.79 4.01 6.20
N GLU A 133 2.97 3.51 7.43
CA GLU A 133 4.26 3.53 8.12
C GLU A 133 5.37 2.83 7.33
N ARG A 134 5.03 1.89 6.45
CA ARG A 134 5.98 1.07 5.67
C ARG A 134 6.03 1.39 4.18
N SER A 135 5.38 2.47 3.76
CA SER A 135 5.20 2.80 2.35
C SER A 135 6.18 3.90 1.90
N THR A 136 5.80 5.17 2.01
CA THR A 136 6.60 6.32 1.57
C THR A 136 6.59 7.47 2.60
N ARG A 137 7.34 8.54 2.33
CA ARG A 137 7.43 9.76 3.16
C ARG A 137 7.29 11.01 2.32
N LYS A 138 6.94 12.12 2.97
CA LYS A 138 6.87 13.42 2.29
C LYS A 138 8.24 13.84 1.81
N ILE A 139 8.30 14.46 0.64
CA ILE A 139 9.49 15.17 0.19
C ILE A 139 9.65 16.40 1.10
N GLN A 140 10.83 16.54 1.69
CA GLN A 140 11.23 17.72 2.47
C GLN A 140 11.66 18.85 1.54
#